data_AF-A0A919L270-F1
#
_entry.id   AF-A0A919L270-F1
#
_cell.length_a   1.000
_cell.length_b   1.000
_cell.length_c   1.000
_cell.angle_alpha   90.00
_cell.angle_beta   90.00
_cell.angle_gamma   90.00
#
_symmetry.space_group_name_H-M   'P 1'
#
loop_
_entity.id
_entity.type
_entity.pdbx_description
1 polymer ?
#
loop_
_entity_poly.entity_id
_entity_poly.type
_entity_poly.pdbx_seq_one_letter_code
_entity_poly.pdbx_strand_id
1 'polypeptide(L)'
;MTQPLKAHAGAAAPRSEAMCREVRRSPVFHRLVPMESGIGWPLPVPVVQDGVPRVYVRLPLFVLRPDPAGGADLFPPFATATLDWSTRRLVEYADLRFKEPQRSRAEWSQPVGRFPHPAVEGLTTDVYRDLRTRLFGLYDELFDELTVGRQPGGGWAEEFGGLLGRLLEPALVPYYRRLAPKFLGRHLPDRHLPDER
;
A
#
# COMPACT_ATOMS: atom_id res chain seq x y z
N MET A 1 38.40 2.31 8.14
CA MET A 1 37.83 3.51 8.79
C MET A 1 36.59 3.90 8.01
N THR A 2 35.42 3.46 8.45
CA THR A 2 34.15 3.65 7.75
C THR A 2 33.54 4.96 8.23
N GLN A 3 33.39 5.95 7.36
CA GLN A 3 32.70 7.20 7.69
C GLN A 3 31.23 6.90 8.02
N PRO A 4 30.67 7.47 9.10
CA PRO A 4 29.25 7.34 9.38
C PRO A 4 28.45 8.15 8.38
N LEU A 5 27.41 7.54 7.80
CA LEU A 5 26.39 8.26 7.03
C LEU A 5 25.81 9.36 7.92
N LYS A 6 25.95 10.61 7.49
CA LYS A 6 25.29 11.76 8.11
C LYS A 6 23.77 11.53 8.12
N ALA A 7 23.20 11.53 9.32
CA ALA A 7 21.76 11.67 9.52
C ALA A 7 21.25 12.88 8.73
N HIS A 8 20.34 12.65 7.78
CA HIS A 8 19.63 13.72 7.10
C HIS A 8 18.59 14.32 8.04
N ALA A 9 18.97 15.43 8.67
CA ALA A 9 18.04 16.29 9.36
C ALA A 9 17.04 16.89 8.34
N GLY A 10 15.74 16.63 8.53
CA GLY A 10 14.68 17.60 8.18
C GLY A 10 13.96 17.47 6.83
N ALA A 11 14.03 16.35 6.10
CA ALA A 11 13.12 16.17 4.97
C ALA A 11 11.70 15.89 5.49
N ALA A 12 10.71 16.66 5.01
CA ALA A 12 9.30 16.35 5.28
C ALA A 12 8.99 14.94 4.76
N ALA A 13 8.17 14.17 5.49
CA ALA A 13 7.75 12.85 5.06
C ALA A 13 7.07 12.93 3.67
N PRO A 14 7.21 11.91 2.82
CA PRO A 14 6.47 11.83 1.56
C PRO A 14 4.98 12.11 1.74
N ARG A 15 4.38 12.78 0.77
CA ARG A 15 2.98 13.22 0.79
C ARG A 15 2.02 12.04 0.93
N SER A 16 2.27 10.93 0.24
CA SER A 16 1.48 9.70 0.34
C SER A 16 1.58 9.06 1.74
N GLU A 17 2.75 9.15 2.39
CA GLU A 17 2.90 8.71 3.77
C GLU A 17 2.13 9.62 4.74
N ALA A 18 2.26 10.94 4.57
CA ALA A 18 1.53 11.92 5.36
C ALA A 18 0.00 11.73 5.20
N MET A 19 -0.47 11.49 3.97
CA MET A 19 -1.85 11.16 3.66
C MET A 19 -2.34 9.94 4.44
N CYS A 20 -1.59 8.84 4.49
CA CYS A 20 -1.98 7.66 5.27
C CYS A 20 -2.11 7.98 6.77
N ARG A 21 -1.21 8.80 7.31
CA ARG A 21 -1.26 9.25 8.72
C ARG A 21 -2.45 10.16 8.98
N GLU A 22 -2.80 11.04 8.04
CA GLU A 22 -3.96 11.93 8.11
C GLU A 22 -5.27 11.13 8.06
N VAL A 23 -5.38 10.17 7.14
CA VAL A 23 -6.54 9.26 7.04
C VAL A 23 -6.76 8.54 8.35
N ARG A 24 -5.71 7.93 8.93
CA ARG A 24 -5.79 7.19 10.19
C ARG A 24 -6.33 8.04 11.33
N ARG A 25 -6.03 9.34 11.34
CA ARG A 25 -6.47 10.29 12.39
C ARG A 25 -7.83 10.94 12.09
N SER A 26 -8.41 10.67 10.92
CA SER A 26 -9.65 11.31 10.52
C SER A 26 -10.85 10.78 11.32
N PRO A 27 -11.87 11.62 11.59
CA PRO A 27 -13.09 11.17 12.25
C PRO A 27 -13.82 10.07 11.48
N VAL A 28 -13.73 10.07 10.14
CA VAL A 28 -14.37 9.06 9.29
C VAL A 28 -13.72 7.70 9.49
N PHE A 29 -12.39 7.65 9.58
CA PHE A 29 -11.66 6.41 9.85
C PHE A 29 -12.08 5.83 11.20
N HIS A 30 -12.07 6.63 12.27
CA HIS A 30 -12.48 6.15 13.60
C HIS A 30 -13.94 5.67 13.69
N ARG A 31 -14.82 6.13 12.79
CA ARG A 31 -16.23 5.69 12.75
C ARG A 31 -16.46 4.41 11.96
N LEU A 32 -15.65 4.17 10.92
CA LEU A 32 -15.87 3.08 9.96
C LEU A 32 -14.88 1.93 10.12
N VAL A 33 -13.71 2.17 10.72
CA VAL A 33 -12.57 1.26 10.71
C VAL A 33 -12.23 0.81 12.13
N PRO A 34 -12.15 -0.50 12.41
CA PRO A 34 -11.69 -1.02 13.70
C PRO A 34 -10.30 -0.50 14.05
N MET A 35 -10.04 -0.23 15.34
CA MET A 35 -8.80 0.41 15.79
C MET A 35 -7.54 -0.43 15.52
N GLU A 36 -7.69 -1.75 15.50
CA GLU A 36 -6.65 -2.74 15.21
C GLU A 36 -6.28 -2.79 13.71
N SER A 37 -6.88 -1.92 12.89
CA SER A 37 -6.65 -1.95 11.44
C SER A 37 -5.36 -1.25 11.03
N GLY A 38 -4.70 -1.84 10.05
CA GLY A 38 -3.63 -1.24 9.26
C GLY A 38 -4.17 -0.58 8.00
N ILE A 39 -3.35 0.32 7.46
CA ILE A 39 -3.52 0.88 6.12
C ILE A 39 -2.44 0.25 5.26
N GLY A 40 -2.85 -0.42 4.19
CA GLY A 40 -1.95 -1.03 3.24
C GLY A 40 -1.31 -0.03 2.28
N TRP A 41 -0.40 -0.54 1.45
CA TRP A 41 0.24 0.21 0.38
C TRP A 41 -0.78 0.83 -0.58
N PRO A 42 -0.55 2.09 -1.02
CA PRO A 42 -1.41 2.79 -1.95
C PRO A 42 -1.58 2.08 -3.31
N LEU A 43 -2.78 2.19 -3.88
CA LEU A 43 -3.10 1.72 -5.22
C LEU A 43 -3.54 2.92 -6.09
N PRO A 44 -2.89 3.19 -7.24
CA PRO A 44 -3.30 4.26 -8.14
C PRO A 44 -4.62 3.89 -8.83
N VAL A 45 -5.52 4.87 -8.87
CA VAL A 45 -6.78 4.83 -9.64
C VAL A 45 -6.78 6.04 -10.58
N PRO A 46 -6.04 5.98 -11.70
CA PRO A 46 -6.04 7.05 -12.68
C PRO A 46 -7.37 7.06 -13.44
N VAL A 47 -7.94 8.25 -13.64
CA VAL A 47 -9.16 8.46 -14.42
C VAL A 47 -9.00 9.70 -15.31
N VAL A 48 -9.81 9.80 -16.35
CA VAL A 48 -9.95 11.04 -17.13
C VAL A 48 -11.34 11.60 -16.84
N GLN A 49 -11.41 12.82 -16.31
CA GLN A 49 -12.66 13.53 -16.04
C GLN A 49 -12.63 14.84 -16.82
N ASP A 50 -13.62 15.07 -17.67
CA ASP A 50 -13.73 16.25 -18.55
C ASP A 50 -12.47 16.46 -19.42
N GLY A 51 -11.87 15.36 -19.89
CA GLY A 51 -10.63 15.39 -20.69
C GLY A 51 -9.35 15.65 -19.88
N VAL A 52 -9.46 15.84 -18.55
CA VAL A 52 -8.32 16.12 -17.67
C VAL A 52 -7.94 14.85 -16.88
N PRO A 53 -6.66 14.42 -16.90
CA PRO A 53 -6.20 13.34 -16.05
C PRO A 53 -6.34 13.68 -14.56
N ARG A 54 -6.85 12.73 -13.78
CA ARG A 54 -6.94 12.80 -12.33
C ARG A 54 -6.51 11.48 -11.72
N VAL A 55 -6.03 11.57 -10.50
CA VAL A 55 -5.52 10.41 -9.76
C VAL A 55 -6.25 10.32 -8.44
N TYR A 56 -6.84 9.17 -8.20
CA TYR A 56 -7.32 8.78 -6.89
C TYR A 56 -6.38 7.73 -6.29
N VAL A 57 -6.28 7.72 -4.97
CA VAL A 57 -5.46 6.79 -4.20
C VAL A 57 -6.37 5.88 -3.41
N ARG A 58 -6.39 4.60 -3.76
CA ARG A 58 -7.13 3.58 -3.03
C ARG A 58 -6.23 2.92 -1.99
N LEU A 59 -6.66 2.94 -0.75
CA LEU A 59 -5.97 2.40 0.42
C LEU A 59 -6.69 1.15 0.92
N PRO A 60 -6.11 -0.05 0.77
CA PRO A 60 -6.65 -1.27 1.38
C PRO A 60 -6.56 -1.21 2.91
N LEU A 61 -7.61 -1.65 3.59
CA LEU A 61 -7.71 -1.68 5.05
C LEU A 61 -7.85 -3.12 5.51
N PHE A 62 -7.01 -3.55 6.43
CA PHE A 62 -7.00 -4.92 6.97
C PHE A 62 -6.75 -4.90 8.47
N VAL A 63 -7.18 -5.94 9.16
CA VAL A 63 -6.90 -6.11 10.59
C VAL A 63 -5.47 -6.62 10.77
N LEU A 64 -4.72 -6.01 11.68
CA LEU A 64 -3.51 -6.59 12.26
C LEU A 64 -3.80 -6.94 13.72
N ARG A 65 -3.66 -8.22 14.07
CA ARG A 65 -3.80 -8.66 15.45
C ARG A 65 -2.41 -8.97 16.02
N PRO A 66 -1.90 -8.18 16.98
CA PRO A 66 -0.63 -8.48 17.63
C PRO A 66 -0.66 -9.86 18.28
N ASP A 67 0.44 -10.60 18.16
CA ASP A 67 0.66 -11.87 18.85
C ASP A 67 1.54 -11.63 20.08
N PRO A 68 1.14 -12.10 21.29
CA PRO A 68 1.98 -12.02 22.49
C PRO A 68 3.39 -12.62 22.33
N ALA A 69 3.57 -13.62 21.47
CA ALA A 69 4.86 -14.24 21.18
C ALA A 69 5.72 -13.42 20.19
N GLY A 70 5.18 -12.34 19.62
CA GLY A 70 5.86 -11.45 18.68
C GLY A 70 5.22 -11.44 17.29
N GLY A 71 5.25 -10.26 16.67
CA GLY A 71 4.65 -10.02 15.36
C GLY A 71 3.14 -9.78 15.41
N ALA A 72 2.49 -9.92 14.26
CA ALA A 72 1.05 -9.75 14.14
C ALA A 72 0.47 -10.67 13.06
N ASP A 73 -0.70 -11.25 13.34
CA ASP A 73 -1.51 -11.93 12.34
C ASP A 73 -2.19 -10.90 11.42
N LEU A 74 -2.13 -11.18 10.12
CA LEU A 74 -2.69 -10.35 9.06
C LEU A 74 -3.98 -11.00 8.56
N PHE A 75 -5.03 -10.21 8.44
CA PHE A 75 -6.32 -10.66 7.90
C PHE A 75 -6.53 -10.15 6.48
N PRO A 76 -7.47 -10.73 5.70
CA PRO A 76 -7.86 -10.18 4.41
C PRO A 76 -8.22 -8.69 4.50
N PRO A 77 -7.91 -7.86 3.50
CA PRO A 77 -8.45 -6.51 3.42
C PRO A 77 -9.97 -6.52 3.43
N PHE A 78 -10.58 -5.96 4.45
CA PHE A 78 -12.03 -5.96 4.65
C PHE A 78 -12.71 -4.72 4.07
N ALA A 79 -11.94 -3.66 3.78
CA ALA A 79 -12.45 -2.43 3.19
C ALA A 79 -11.38 -1.72 2.36
N THR A 80 -11.80 -0.73 1.59
CA THR A 80 -10.91 0.24 0.95
C THR A 80 -11.38 1.67 1.22
N ALA A 81 -10.44 2.58 1.43
CA ALA A 81 -10.69 4.02 1.43
C ALA A 81 -10.05 4.65 0.19
N THR A 82 -10.83 5.36 -0.63
CA THR A 82 -10.31 6.03 -1.83
C THR A 82 -10.28 7.54 -1.59
N LEU A 83 -9.13 8.16 -1.87
CA LEU A 83 -8.90 9.59 -1.71
C LEU A 83 -8.59 10.25 -3.05
N ASP A 84 -9.00 11.49 -3.22
CA ASP A 84 -8.49 12.32 -4.31
C ASP A 84 -7.03 12.71 -4.01
N TRP A 85 -6.10 12.41 -4.91
CA TRP A 85 -4.68 12.70 -4.69
C TRP A 85 -4.46 14.20 -4.45
N SER A 86 -5.05 15.04 -5.30
CA SER A 86 -4.86 16.50 -5.31
C SER A 86 -5.38 17.17 -4.05
N THR A 87 -6.61 16.81 -3.62
CA THR A 87 -7.28 17.47 -2.50
C THR A 87 -7.13 16.72 -1.18
N ARG A 88 -6.66 15.47 -1.21
CA ARG A 88 -6.57 14.55 -0.07
C ARG A 88 -7.92 14.28 0.61
N ARG A 89 -9.02 14.54 -0.08
CA ARG A 89 -10.37 14.29 0.43
C ARG A 89 -10.73 12.84 0.21
N LEU A 90 -11.32 12.22 1.23
CA LEU A 90 -11.95 10.90 1.09
C LEU A 90 -13.16 11.03 0.14
N VAL A 91 -13.17 10.25 -0.92
CA VAL A 91 -14.25 10.23 -1.92
C VAL A 91 -15.06 8.93 -1.90
N GLU A 92 -14.50 7.86 -1.35
CA GLU A 92 -15.19 6.56 -1.25
C GLU A 92 -14.69 5.78 -0.02
N TYR A 93 -15.62 5.12 0.66
CA TYR A 93 -15.33 3.99 1.54
C TYR A 93 -16.14 2.80 1.05
N ALA A 94 -15.49 1.67 0.79
CA ALA A 94 -16.14 0.45 0.33
C ALA A 94 -15.84 -0.71 1.29
N ASP A 95 -16.89 -1.29 1.87
CA ASP A 95 -16.78 -2.54 2.64
C ASP A 95 -16.72 -3.73 1.67
N LEU A 96 -15.57 -4.41 1.63
CA LEU A 96 -15.33 -5.53 0.73
C LEU A 96 -16.12 -6.78 1.14
N ARG A 97 -16.54 -6.90 2.40
CA ARG A 97 -17.40 -8.00 2.86
C ARG A 97 -18.82 -7.85 2.31
N PHE A 98 -19.26 -6.61 2.12
CA PHE A 98 -20.51 -6.31 1.43
C PHE A 98 -20.38 -6.49 -0.10
N LYS A 99 -19.22 -6.14 -0.68
CA LYS A 99 -18.98 -6.27 -2.13
C LYS A 99 -18.68 -7.69 -2.60
N GLU A 100 -18.24 -8.58 -1.71
CA GLU A 100 -17.97 -10.00 -1.98
C GLU A 100 -18.87 -10.91 -1.10
N PRO A 101 -20.21 -10.85 -1.25
CA PRO A 101 -21.14 -11.58 -0.39
C PRO A 101 -21.03 -13.11 -0.51
N GLN A 102 -20.42 -13.60 -1.59
CA GLN A 102 -20.13 -15.02 -1.81
C GLN A 102 -19.08 -15.59 -0.86
N ARG A 103 -18.26 -14.74 -0.22
CA ARG A 103 -17.26 -15.19 0.76
C ARG A 103 -17.90 -15.31 2.13
N SER A 104 -17.68 -16.45 2.76
CA SER A 104 -18.21 -16.75 4.09
C SER A 104 -17.59 -15.85 5.16
N ARG A 105 -18.31 -15.66 6.28
CA ARG A 105 -17.75 -14.97 7.45
C ARG A 105 -16.49 -15.64 7.98
N ALA A 106 -16.40 -16.96 7.86
CA ALA A 106 -15.23 -17.73 8.25
C ALA A 106 -13.99 -17.33 7.44
N GLU A 107 -14.11 -17.17 6.12
CA GLU A 107 -13.00 -16.73 5.27
C GLU A 107 -12.50 -15.32 5.61
N TRP A 108 -13.36 -14.43 6.11
CA TRP A 108 -12.99 -13.10 6.55
C TRP A 108 -12.35 -13.06 7.94
N SER A 109 -12.62 -14.08 8.78
CA SER A 109 -12.18 -14.13 10.17
C SER A 109 -10.93 -14.97 10.41
N GLN A 110 -10.30 -15.49 9.35
CA GLN A 110 -9.05 -16.24 9.44
C GLN A 110 -7.85 -15.39 9.04
N PRO A 111 -6.71 -15.52 9.73
CA PRO A 111 -5.48 -14.89 9.30
C PRO A 111 -5.02 -15.49 7.97
N VAL A 112 -4.45 -14.65 7.10
CA VAL A 112 -3.89 -15.03 5.79
C VAL A 112 -2.37 -15.01 5.79
N GLY A 113 -1.74 -14.37 6.77
CA GLY A 113 -0.30 -14.28 6.91
C GLY A 113 0.12 -13.66 8.23
N ARG A 114 1.41 -13.43 8.39
CA ARG A 114 1.99 -12.79 9.57
C ARG A 114 3.00 -11.73 9.19
N PHE A 115 3.07 -10.68 10.00
CA PHE A 115 4.12 -9.68 9.99
C PHE A 115 5.07 -9.89 11.19
N PRO A 116 6.39 -9.74 11.03
CA PRO A 116 7.10 -9.57 9.76
C PRO A 116 7.16 -10.88 8.95
N HIS A 117 7.22 -10.78 7.62
CA HIS A 117 7.54 -11.92 6.75
C HIS A 117 9.07 -12.05 6.54
N PRO A 118 9.58 -13.17 6.00
CA PRO A 118 11.01 -13.46 5.97
C PRO A 118 11.91 -12.39 5.33
N ALA A 119 11.43 -11.65 4.32
CA ALA A 119 12.23 -10.64 3.63
C ALA A 119 12.47 -9.35 4.46
N VAL A 120 11.72 -9.17 5.55
CA VAL A 120 11.82 -8.01 6.46
C VAL A 120 12.05 -8.39 7.91
N GLU A 121 11.98 -9.67 8.28
CA GLU A 121 12.16 -10.17 9.66
C GLU A 121 13.52 -9.78 10.27
N GLY A 122 14.60 -9.82 9.48
CA GLY A 122 15.95 -9.45 9.92
C GLY A 122 16.27 -7.95 9.86
N LEU A 123 15.32 -7.10 9.47
CA LEU A 123 15.54 -5.66 9.39
C LEU A 123 15.41 -5.01 10.77
N THR A 124 16.30 -4.06 11.06
CA THR A 124 16.07 -3.15 12.18
C THR A 124 14.87 -2.24 11.87
N THR A 125 14.24 -1.71 12.92
CA THR A 125 13.11 -0.79 12.77
C THR A 125 13.45 0.43 11.92
N ASP A 126 14.67 0.97 12.05
CA ASP A 126 15.08 2.15 11.28
C ASP A 126 15.31 1.81 9.81
N VAL A 127 15.95 0.68 9.49
CA VAL A 127 16.11 0.24 8.09
C VAL A 127 14.76 -0.03 7.43
N TYR A 128 13.83 -0.68 8.14
CA TYR A 128 12.47 -0.89 7.65
C TYR A 128 11.76 0.46 7.39
N ARG A 129 11.91 1.43 8.32
CA ARG A 129 11.32 2.77 8.18
C ARG A 129 11.89 3.51 6.98
N ASP A 130 13.19 3.43 6.74
CA ASP A 130 13.85 4.10 5.61
C ASP A 130 13.39 3.51 4.27
N LEU A 131 13.34 2.18 4.14
CA LEU A 131 12.82 1.51 2.94
C LEU A 131 11.35 1.87 2.69
N ARG A 132 10.53 1.87 3.73
CA ARG A 132 9.13 2.27 3.67
C ARG A 132 8.98 3.73 3.23
N THR A 133 9.78 4.63 3.79
CA THR A 133 9.78 6.06 3.41
C THR A 133 10.21 6.23 1.96
N ARG A 134 11.24 5.50 1.50
CA ARG A 134 11.66 5.51 0.10
C ARG A 134 10.55 5.04 -0.83
N LEU A 135 9.86 3.94 -0.51
CA LEU A 135 8.74 3.46 -1.31
C LEU A 135 7.61 4.49 -1.41
N PHE A 136 7.26 5.19 -0.31
CA PHE A 136 6.28 6.28 -0.38
C PHE A 136 6.77 7.46 -1.24
N GLY A 137 8.06 7.77 -1.24
CA GLY A 137 8.62 8.76 -2.16
C GLY A 137 8.43 8.38 -3.63
N LEU A 138 8.59 7.10 -3.97
CA LEU A 138 8.31 6.61 -5.33
C LEU A 138 6.82 6.65 -5.66
N TYR A 139 5.93 6.39 -4.69
CA TYR A 139 4.49 6.57 -4.88
C TYR A 139 4.12 8.02 -5.18
N ASP A 140 4.74 9.00 -4.51
CA ASP A 140 4.51 10.42 -4.80
C ASP A 140 4.85 10.73 -6.27
N GLU A 141 6.03 10.29 -6.74
CA GLU A 141 6.45 10.46 -8.13
C GLU A 141 5.46 9.80 -9.11
N LEU A 142 5.00 8.58 -8.81
CA LEU A 142 3.98 7.90 -9.60
C LEU A 142 2.68 8.70 -9.68
N PHE A 143 2.17 9.15 -8.54
CA PHE A 143 0.89 9.86 -8.51
C PHE A 143 0.99 11.21 -9.21
N ASP A 144 2.09 11.94 -9.03
CA ASP A 144 2.30 13.22 -9.68
C ASP A 144 2.43 13.07 -11.20
N GLU A 145 3.21 12.11 -11.71
CA GLU A 145 3.29 11.84 -13.15
C GLU A 145 1.93 11.41 -13.74
N LEU A 146 1.16 10.59 -13.01
CA LEU A 146 -0.17 10.19 -13.45
C LEU A 146 -1.15 11.37 -13.54
N THR A 147 -1.00 12.43 -12.73
CA THR A 147 -1.86 13.64 -12.84
C THR A 147 -1.65 14.43 -14.12
N VAL A 148 -0.52 14.24 -14.80
CA VAL A 148 -0.22 14.84 -16.10
C VAL A 148 -0.26 13.83 -17.24
N GLY A 149 -0.81 12.64 -16.99
CA GLY A 149 -0.97 11.58 -18.00
C GLY A 149 0.33 10.88 -18.39
N ARG A 150 1.34 10.91 -17.53
CA ARG A 150 2.68 10.34 -17.76
C ARG A 150 2.95 9.14 -16.85
N GLN A 151 4.12 8.56 -17.04
CA GLN A 151 4.68 7.50 -16.22
C GLN A 151 6.06 7.96 -15.72
N PRO A 152 6.48 7.54 -14.52
CA PRO A 152 7.84 7.80 -14.05
C PRO A 152 8.94 7.30 -15.02
N GLY A 153 10.11 7.94 -14.97
CA GLY A 153 11.23 7.75 -15.89
C GLY A 153 12.06 6.47 -15.67
N GLY A 154 13.20 6.40 -16.37
CA GLY A 154 14.07 5.21 -16.40
C GLY A 154 14.57 4.77 -15.01
N GLY A 155 14.56 3.45 -14.76
CA GLY A 155 14.98 2.84 -13.49
C GLY A 155 13.92 2.85 -12.38
N TRP A 156 12.93 3.76 -12.45
CA TRP A 156 11.89 3.89 -11.44
C TRP A 156 11.09 2.60 -11.24
N ALA A 157 10.68 1.96 -12.34
CA ALA A 157 9.82 0.77 -12.26
C ALA A 157 10.52 -0.43 -11.60
N GLU A 158 11.83 -0.57 -11.80
CA GLU A 158 12.65 -1.61 -11.19
C GLU A 158 12.81 -1.36 -9.69
N GLU A 159 13.16 -0.14 -9.30
CA GLU A 159 13.30 0.24 -7.90
C GLU A 159 11.95 0.12 -7.15
N PHE A 160 10.88 0.64 -7.75
CA PHE A 160 9.53 0.57 -7.20
C PHE A 160 9.07 -0.88 -7.03
N GLY A 161 9.21 -1.71 -8.07
CA GLY A 161 8.84 -3.12 -8.00
C GLY A 161 9.67 -3.90 -7.00
N GLY A 162 10.97 -3.62 -6.90
CA GLY A 162 11.87 -4.22 -5.92
C GLY A 162 11.49 -3.88 -4.48
N LEU A 163 11.22 -2.61 -4.19
CA LEU A 163 10.80 -2.16 -2.86
C LEU A 163 9.40 -2.65 -2.51
N LEU A 164 8.44 -2.52 -3.44
CA LEU A 164 7.08 -3.00 -3.22
C LEU A 164 7.08 -4.51 -2.99
N GLY A 165 7.82 -5.28 -3.78
CA GLY A 165 7.90 -6.74 -3.64
C GLY A 165 8.59 -7.18 -2.36
N ARG A 166 9.51 -6.37 -1.83
CA ARG A 166 10.17 -6.62 -0.55
C ARG A 166 9.30 -6.24 0.66
N LEU A 167 8.50 -5.19 0.55
CA LEU A 167 7.78 -4.60 1.69
C LEU A 167 6.29 -4.98 1.74
N LEU A 168 5.70 -5.46 0.65
CA LEU A 168 4.35 -5.99 0.65
C LEU A 168 4.36 -7.42 1.19
N GLU A 169 3.52 -7.64 2.20
CA GLU A 169 3.31 -8.96 2.78
C GLU A 169 2.85 -9.96 1.71
N PRO A 170 3.58 -11.07 1.48
CA PRO A 170 3.26 -12.03 0.41
C PRO A 170 1.82 -12.53 0.46
N ALA A 171 1.31 -12.77 1.67
CA ALA A 171 -0.07 -13.19 1.92
C ALA A 171 -1.14 -12.18 1.43
N LEU A 172 -0.78 -10.90 1.32
CA LEU A 172 -1.69 -9.84 0.85
C LEU A 172 -1.66 -9.67 -0.67
N VAL A 173 -0.64 -10.19 -1.37
CA VAL A 173 -0.49 -10.05 -2.84
C VAL A 173 -1.73 -10.47 -3.63
N PRO A 174 -2.40 -11.61 -3.34
CA PRO A 174 -3.60 -12.01 -4.08
C PRO A 174 -4.74 -10.98 -3.96
N TYR A 175 -4.86 -10.31 -2.80
CA TYR A 175 -5.86 -9.28 -2.57
C TYR A 175 -5.52 -8.00 -3.33
N TYR A 176 -4.25 -7.60 -3.31
CA TYR A 176 -3.76 -6.46 -4.07
C TYR A 176 -4.00 -6.62 -5.57
N ARG A 177 -3.71 -7.81 -6.12
CA ARG A 177 -3.95 -8.12 -7.54
C ARG A 177 -5.42 -8.04 -7.93
N ARG A 178 -6.34 -8.42 -7.04
CA ARG A 178 -7.78 -8.23 -7.28
C ARG A 178 -8.18 -6.76 -7.28
N LEU A 179 -7.59 -5.94 -6.39
CA LEU A 179 -7.93 -4.53 -6.26
C LEU A 179 -7.37 -3.62 -7.36
N ALA A 180 -6.22 -3.98 -7.95
CA ALA A 180 -5.57 -3.20 -9.00
C ALA A 180 -4.76 -4.09 -9.99
N PRO A 181 -5.43 -4.97 -10.77
CA PRO A 181 -4.76 -6.02 -11.53
C PRO A 181 -3.71 -5.50 -12.53
N LYS A 182 -4.03 -4.42 -13.26
CA LYS A 182 -3.09 -3.81 -14.22
C LYS A 182 -1.85 -3.25 -13.54
N PHE A 183 -2.02 -2.60 -12.38
CA PHE A 183 -0.92 -2.01 -11.63
C PHE A 183 -0.01 -3.10 -11.07
N LEU A 184 -0.58 -4.12 -10.41
CA LEU A 184 0.22 -5.19 -9.82
C LEU A 184 0.84 -6.11 -10.87
N GLY A 185 0.18 -6.33 -12.01
CA GLY A 185 0.79 -7.09 -13.11
C GLY A 185 2.08 -6.45 -13.63
N ARG A 186 2.15 -5.11 -13.61
CA ARG A 186 3.34 -4.36 -14.05
C ARG A 186 4.44 -4.32 -12.99
N HIS A 187 4.09 -4.12 -11.72
CA HIS A 187 5.08 -3.83 -10.67
C HIS A 187 5.38 -5.00 -9.74
N LEU A 188 4.56 -6.06 -9.76
CA LEU A 188 4.77 -7.33 -9.08
C LEU A 188 4.46 -8.51 -10.01
N PRO A 189 5.18 -8.65 -11.14
CA PRO A 189 4.96 -9.75 -12.08
C PRO A 189 5.20 -11.10 -11.38
N ASP A 190 4.40 -12.10 -11.77
CA ASP A 190 4.60 -13.47 -11.30
C ASP A 190 5.94 -13.99 -11.83
N ARG A 191 6.95 -14.05 -10.96
CA ARG A 191 8.29 -14.58 -11.31
C ARG A 191 8.28 -16.09 -11.65
N HIS A 192 7.12 -16.75 -11.64
CA HIS A 192 6.96 -18.20 -11.80
C HIS A 192 5.94 -18.61 -12.88
N LEU A 193 5.43 -17.68 -13.69
CA LEU A 193 4.74 -18.07 -14.93
C LEU A 193 5.74 -17.97 -16.08
N PRO A 194 6.06 -19.07 -16.79
CA PRO A 194 6.81 -18.98 -18.03
C PRO A 194 6.06 -18.02 -18.98
N ASP A 195 6.81 -17.20 -19.71
CA ASP A 195 6.27 -16.41 -20.82
C ASP A 195 5.56 -17.36 -21.80
N GLU A 196 4.23 -17.42 -21.74
CA GLU A 196 3.45 -17.91 -22.87
C GLU A 196 3.44 -16.79 -23.91
N ARG A 197 4.34 -16.95 -24.89
CA ARG A 197 4.43 -16.16 -26.11
C ARG A 197 3.23 -16.39 -27.02
#